data_AF-O30900-F1
#
_entry.id   AF-O30900-F1
#
_cell.length_a   1.000
_cell.length_b   1.000
_cell.length_c   1.000
_cell.angle_alpha   90.00
_cell.angle_beta   90.00
_cell.angle_gamma   90.00
#
_symmetry.space_group_name_H-M   'P 1'
#
loop_
_entity.id
_entity.type
_entity.pdbx_description
1 polymer ?
#
loop_
_entity_poly.entity_id
_entity_poly.type
_entity_poly.pdbx_seq_one_letter_code
_entity_poly.pdbx_strand_id
1 'polypeptide(L)'
;IAKRFDSGVVVGGYATITDASPDEYGEGDFTKGVYVSVPLDIFSSGPTRSRAAIGWTPLTRDGGQQLGRKFGLYDMTSDRSVNFR
;
A
#
# COMPACT_ATOMS: atom_id res chain seq x y z
N ILE A 1 5.80 1.25 -6.40
CA ILE A 1 6.54 2.53 -6.24
C ILE A 1 5.77 3.45 -5.30
N ALA A 2 6.44 4.26 -4.49
CA ALA A 2 5.75 5.19 -3.59
C ALA A 2 6.55 6.48 -3.34
N LYS A 3 5.84 7.59 -3.13
CA LYS A 3 6.35 8.87 -2.65
C LYS A 3 5.95 9.06 -1.19
N ARG A 4 6.89 9.54 -0.38
CA ARG A 4 6.68 9.92 1.03
C ARG A 4 6.86 11.43 1.14
N PHE A 5 6.00 12.06 1.93
CA PHE A 5 6.04 13.49 2.21
C PHE A 5 6.48 13.72 3.65
N ASP A 6 7.00 14.90 3.96
CA ASP A 6 7.47 15.29 5.30
C ASP A 6 6.35 15.23 6.36
N SER A 7 5.08 15.29 5.93
CA SER A 7 3.91 15.05 6.78
C SER A 7 3.71 13.58 7.19
N GLY A 8 4.58 12.68 6.75
CA GLY A 8 4.46 11.23 6.94
C GLY A 8 3.42 10.56 6.04
N VAL A 9 2.71 11.33 5.20
CA VAL A 9 1.78 10.81 4.19
C VAL A 9 2.55 10.04 3.12
N VAL A 10 2.01 8.90 2.71
CA VAL A 10 2.58 8.03 1.67
C VAL A 10 1.55 7.85 0.56
N VAL A 11 1.98 8.07 -0.68
CA VAL A 11 1.17 7.79 -1.87
C VAL A 11 1.94 6.81 -2.74
N GLY A 12 1.33 5.68 -3.07
CA GLY A 12 1.99 4.62 -3.84
C GLY A 12 1.11 4.03 -4.92
N GLY A 13 1.78 3.47 -5.92
CA GLY A 13 1.20 2.64 -6.96
C GLY A 13 1.86 1.27 -6.96
N TYR A 14 1.09 0.23 -7.23
CA TYR A 14 1.60 -1.13 -7.37
C TYR A 14 1.02 -1.79 -8.63
N ALA A 15 1.77 -2.76 -9.12
CA ALA A 15 1.33 -3.72 -10.12
C ALA A 15 1.73 -5.11 -9.63
N THR A 16 0.87 -6.09 -9.86
CA THR A 16 1.07 -7.48 -9.47
C THR A 16 1.24 -8.29 -10.74
N ILE A 17 2.40 -8.95 -10.86
CA ILE A 17 2.70 -9.88 -11.94
C ILE A 17 2.72 -11.28 -11.34
N THR A 18 2.06 -12.21 -12.01
CA THR A 18 1.98 -13.62 -11.63
C THR A 18 2.35 -14.49 -12.82
N ASP A 19 2.49 -15.79 -12.58
CA ASP A 19 2.74 -16.86 -13.54
C ASP A 19 1.50 -17.34 -14.31
N ALA A 20 0.28 -16.94 -13.91
CA ALA A 20 -0.95 -17.24 -14.63
C ALA A 20 -0.95 -16.61 -16.04
N SER A 21 -1.48 -17.34 -17.01
CA SER A 21 -1.60 -16.87 -18.39
C SER A 21 -2.67 -15.76 -18.54
N PRO A 22 -2.59 -14.89 -19.56
CA PRO A 22 -3.59 -13.85 -19.80
C PRO A 22 -5.03 -14.39 -19.92
N ASP A 23 -5.20 -15.57 -20.52
CA ASP A 23 -6.50 -16.23 -20.67
C ASP A 23 -7.07 -16.70 -19.31
N GLU A 24 -6.21 -17.15 -18.39
CA GLU A 24 -6.59 -17.49 -17.01
C GLU A 24 -6.85 -16.25 -16.14
N TYR A 25 -6.11 -15.17 -16.42
CA TYR A 25 -6.29 -13.88 -15.76
C TYR A 25 -7.63 -13.23 -16.13
N GLY A 26 -8.06 -13.41 -17.38
CA GLY A 26 -9.36 -13.05 -17.92
C GLY A 26 -9.44 -11.61 -18.47
N GLU A 27 -9.11 -10.60 -17.67
CA GLU A 27 -9.21 -9.19 -18.07
C GLU A 27 -7.92 -8.42 -17.75
N GLY A 28 -7.03 -8.35 -18.76
CA GLY A 28 -5.70 -7.75 -18.66
C GLY A 28 -4.63 -8.72 -18.13
N ASP A 29 -3.36 -8.34 -18.29
CA ASP A 29 -2.22 -9.21 -17.95
C ASP A 29 -1.74 -9.06 -16.49
N PHE A 30 -2.25 -8.06 -15.76
CA PHE A 30 -1.80 -7.74 -14.41
C PHE A 30 -2.80 -6.89 -13.62
N THR A 31 -2.81 -7.06 -12.30
CA THR A 31 -3.56 -6.22 -11.37
C THR A 31 -2.74 -4.98 -11.04
N LYS A 32 -3.40 -3.82 -10.99
CA LYS A 32 -2.77 -2.55 -10.64
C LYS A 32 -3.62 -1.81 -9.63
N GLY A 33 -2.99 -1.00 -8.80
CA GLY A 33 -3.70 -0.17 -7.84
C GLY A 33 -2.86 0.99 -7.36
N VAL A 34 -3.55 1.92 -6.72
CA VAL A 34 -2.94 3.03 -5.99
C VAL A 34 -3.42 3.02 -4.56
N TYR A 35 -2.60 3.52 -3.66
CA TYR A 35 -2.95 3.63 -2.25
C TYR A 35 -2.40 4.91 -1.65
N VAL A 36 -3.10 5.40 -0.64
CA VAL A 36 -2.71 6.52 0.20
C VAL A 36 -2.70 6.02 1.65
N SER A 37 -1.63 6.32 2.37
CA SER A 37 -1.52 6.09 3.80
C SER A 37 -1.26 7.40 4.52
N VAL A 38 -2.07 7.69 5.52
CA VAL A 38 -2.05 8.94 6.28
C VAL A 38 -1.83 8.60 7.75
N PRO A 39 -0.79 9.15 8.40
CA PRO A 39 -0.57 8.93 9.82
C PRO A 39 -1.61 9.71 10.64
N LEU A 40 -2.11 9.12 11.73
CA LEU A 40 -3.20 9.71 12.52
C LEU A 40 -2.72 10.70 13.58
N ASP A 41 -1.42 10.76 13.83
CA ASP A 41 -0.79 11.74 14.71
C ASP A 41 -0.99 13.18 14.22
N ILE A 42 -1.10 13.41 12.91
CA ILE A 42 -1.43 14.73 12.34
C ILE A 42 -2.82 15.24 12.74
N PHE A 43 -3.71 14.34 13.19
CA PHE A 43 -5.06 14.66 13.66
C PHE A 43 -5.23 14.45 15.16
N SER A 44 -4.17 14.02 15.87
CA SER A 44 -4.21 13.65 17.29
C SER A 44 -3.37 14.61 18.12
N SER A 45 -3.81 14.86 19.35
CA SER A 45 -3.04 15.64 20.33
C SER A 45 -1.93 14.83 21.02
N GLY A 46 -1.93 13.51 20.86
CA GLY A 46 -0.92 12.61 21.43
C GLY A 46 -0.20 11.78 20.36
N PRO A 47 1.06 11.37 20.61
CA PRO A 47 1.84 10.57 19.67
C PRO A 47 1.17 9.20 19.45
N THR A 48 0.99 8.84 18.18
CA THR A 48 0.43 7.54 17.78
C THR A 48 1.18 6.98 16.58
N ARG A 49 1.23 5.66 16.46
CA ARG A 49 1.78 4.95 15.30
C ARG A 49 0.69 4.49 14.33
N SER A 50 -0.57 4.82 14.61
CA SER A 50 -1.70 4.42 13.79
C SER A 50 -1.71 5.18 12.47
N ARG A 51 -2.08 4.47 11.40
CA ARG A 51 -2.25 5.04 10.06
C ARG A 51 -3.62 4.67 9.50
N ALA A 52 -4.27 5.61 8.85
CA ALA A 52 -5.37 5.31 7.94
C ALA A 52 -4.79 4.93 6.57
N ALA A 53 -5.43 3.98 5.89
CA ALA A 53 -5.05 3.57 4.55
C ALA A 53 -6.29 3.50 3.65
N ILE A 54 -6.17 4.04 2.44
CA ILE A 54 -7.20 4.01 1.40
C ILE A 54 -6.53 3.45 0.15
N GLY A 55 -7.12 2.40 -0.43
CA GLY A 55 -6.64 1.78 -1.65
C GLY A 55 -7.71 1.82 -2.73
N TRP A 56 -7.29 1.97 -3.98
CA TRP A 56 -8.15 1.84 -5.16
C TRP A 56 -7.50 0.94 -6.20
N THR A 57 -8.27 -0.03 -6.67
CA THR A 57 -7.85 -1.04 -7.64
C THR A 57 -8.91 -1.11 -8.73
N PRO A 58 -8.63 -0.64 -9.96
CA PRO A 58 -9.54 -0.84 -11.08
C PRO A 58 -9.56 -2.32 -11.46
N LEU A 59 -10.77 -2.87 -11.66
CA LEU A 59 -11.03 -4.27 -12.01
C LEU A 59 -10.44 -5.25 -10.96
N THR A 60 -11.30 -5.75 -10.07
CA THR A 60 -10.92 -6.58 -8.92
C THR A 60 -10.79 -8.07 -9.28
N ARG A 61 -10.07 -8.40 -10.37
CA ARG A 61 -9.58 -9.77 -10.50
C ARG A 61 -8.28 -9.85 -9.68
N ASP A 62 -8.37 -10.52 -8.56
CA ASP A 62 -7.36 -10.52 -7.49
C ASP A 62 -6.14 -11.43 -7.80
N GLY A 63 -5.73 -11.50 -9.08
CA GLY A 63 -4.55 -12.24 -9.50
C GLY A 63 -3.30 -11.77 -8.76
N GLY A 64 -2.69 -12.69 -8.01
CA GLY A 64 -1.52 -12.42 -7.16
C GLY A 64 -1.76 -11.43 -6.02
N GLN A 65 -3.01 -11.15 -5.63
CA GLN A 65 -3.28 -10.26 -4.50
C GLN A 65 -2.69 -10.85 -3.22
N GLN A 66 -1.95 -10.02 -2.49
CA GLN A 66 -1.43 -10.43 -1.18
C GLN A 66 -2.56 -10.54 -0.17
N LEU A 67 -2.48 -11.54 0.71
CA LEU A 67 -3.39 -11.67 1.83
C LEU A 67 -3.39 -10.39 2.68
N GLY A 68 -4.57 -9.86 2.98
CA GLY A 68 -4.75 -8.74 3.90
C GLY A 68 -4.26 -9.11 5.30
N ARG A 69 -3.09 -8.60 5.69
CA ARG A 69 -2.49 -8.84 7.01
C ARG A 69 -2.68 -7.61 7.88
N LYS A 70 -3.02 -7.84 9.15
CA LYS A 70 -3.09 -6.78 10.16
C LYS A 70 -1.73 -6.11 10.42
N PHE A 71 -0.64 -6.87 10.26
CA PHE A 71 0.71 -6.39 10.51
C PHE A 71 1.62 -6.74 9.32
N GLY A 72 2.13 -5.72 8.65
CA GLY A 72 3.20 -5.82 7.65
C GLY A 72 4.55 -5.50 8.27
N LEU A 73 5.56 -6.35 8.03
CA LEU A 73 6.90 -6.18 8.62
C LEU A 73 7.56 -4.84 8.22
N TYR A 74 7.40 -4.44 6.97
CA TYR A 74 7.92 -3.18 6.44
C TYR A 74 7.24 -1.97 7.07
N ASP A 75 5.94 -2.06 7.36
CA ASP A 75 5.21 -0.97 8.02
C ASP A 75 5.67 -0.81 9.48
N MET A 76 5.85 -1.93 10.18
CA MET A 76 6.32 -1.94 11.58
C MET A 76 7.75 -1.43 11.75
N THR A 77 8.60 -1.58 10.72
CA THR A 77 10.00 -1.14 10.76
C THR A 77 10.22 0.21 10.09
N SER A 78 9.17 0.80 9.49
CA SER A 78 9.30 2.02 8.71
C SER A 78 9.83 3.22 9.50
N ASP A 79 9.48 3.31 10.80
CA ASP A 79 9.98 4.31 11.75
C ASP A 79 11.52 4.34 11.88
N ARG A 80 12.19 3.23 11.56
CA ARG A 80 13.66 3.13 11.59
C ARG A 80 14.32 3.51 10.26
N SER A 81 13.54 3.72 9.21
CA SER A 81 14.11 4.06 7.90
C SER A 81 14.62 5.50 7.92
N VAL A 82 15.75 5.73 7.26
CA VAL A 82 16.41 7.06 7.19
C VAL A 82 15.49 8.12 6.54
N ASN A 83 14.51 7.68 5.76
CA ASN A 83 13.51 8.50 5.07
C ASN A 83 12.27 8.79 5.92
N PHE A 84 12.32 8.53 7.23
CA PHE A 84 11.21 8.70 8.18
C PHE A 84 11.45 9.87 9.15
N ARG A 85 12.32 10.80 8.77
CA ARG A 85 12.54 12.06 9.51
C ARG A 85 11.70 13.18 8.93
#